data_AF-A0A938LX17-F1
#
_entry.id   AF-A0A938LX17-F1
#
_cell.length_a   1.000
_cell.length_b   1.000
_cell.length_c   1.000
_cell.angle_alpha   90.00
_cell.angle_beta   90.00
_cell.angle_gamma   90.00
#
_symmetry.space_group_name_H-M   'P 1'
#
loop_
_entity.id
_entity.type
_entity.pdbx_description
1 polymer ?
#
loop_
_entity_poly.entity_id
_entity_poly.type
_entity_poly.pdbx_seq_one_letter_code
_entity_poly.pdbx_strand_id
1 'polypeptide(L)'
;MRRRRGASRSSWIQAPVRSRIPSPLRIAMATFTCCTPGSDSASGILQWIWQRANQRRSTPMRTPIIPDSDFRQRVTRLQAEMARADMDVLVTYSSESEPASSRYLADFWPFFDFAAVVVPREGEPVLVTGGPESFEFARQFSRIVNLHIHPGLVESSAPDWVPPVVHENFASII
;
A
#
# COMPACT_ATOMS: atom_id res chain seq x y z
N MET A 1 -56.44 -9.69 16.56
CA MET A 1 -55.57 -10.19 15.46
C MET A 1 -54.11 -9.87 15.85
N ARG A 2 -53.17 -10.81 16.05
CA ARG A 2 -53.06 -12.09 15.36
C ARG A 2 -51.89 -12.23 14.37
N ARG A 3 -50.80 -11.45 14.39
CA ARG A 3 -49.64 -11.71 13.51
C ARG A 3 -48.30 -11.66 14.25
N ARG A 4 -47.90 -12.85 14.74
CA ARG A 4 -46.50 -13.22 14.97
C ARG A 4 -45.73 -13.05 13.65
N ARG A 5 -44.62 -12.32 13.65
CA ARG A 5 -43.57 -12.49 12.65
C ARG A 5 -42.36 -13.06 13.37
N GLY A 6 -42.02 -14.30 13.03
CA GLY A 6 -40.93 -15.04 13.62
C GLY A 6 -39.60 -14.39 13.25
N ALA A 7 -38.77 -14.15 14.26
CA ALA A 7 -37.36 -13.91 14.07
C ALA A 7 -36.73 -15.22 13.58
N SER A 8 -36.40 -15.28 12.30
CA SER A 8 -35.56 -16.32 11.72
C SER A 8 -34.17 -16.18 12.30
N ARG A 9 -33.83 -17.06 13.26
CA ARG A 9 -32.47 -17.24 13.78
C ARG A 9 -31.62 -17.78 12.63
N SER A 10 -30.72 -16.96 12.12
CA SER A 10 -29.64 -17.40 11.23
C SER A 10 -28.79 -18.44 11.96
N SER A 11 -28.96 -19.71 11.59
CA SER A 11 -28.11 -20.81 12.02
C SER A 11 -26.75 -20.66 11.37
N TRP A 12 -25.81 -20.03 12.07
CA TRP A 12 -24.40 -20.22 11.78
C TRP A 12 -24.04 -21.66 12.14
N ILE A 13 -24.03 -22.52 11.13
CA ILE A 13 -23.48 -23.87 11.20
C ILE A 13 -22.00 -23.71 11.56
N GLN A 14 -21.64 -24.06 12.79
CA GLN A 14 -20.26 -24.28 13.19
C GLN A 14 -19.76 -25.51 12.42
N ALA A 15 -18.97 -25.29 11.38
CA ALA A 15 -18.21 -26.37 10.74
C ALA A 15 -17.12 -26.85 11.73
N PRO A 16 -16.94 -28.16 11.94
CA PRO A 16 -15.87 -28.65 12.79
C PRO A 16 -14.51 -28.38 12.14
N VAL A 17 -13.66 -27.63 12.84
CA VAL A 17 -12.23 -27.50 12.53
C VAL A 17 -11.60 -28.88 12.65
N ARG A 18 -11.38 -29.56 11.52
CA ARG A 18 -10.48 -30.71 11.46
C ARG A 18 -9.05 -30.21 11.62
N SER A 19 -8.50 -30.33 12.82
CA SER A 19 -7.07 -30.17 13.07
C SER A 19 -6.30 -31.26 12.30
N ARG A 20 -5.77 -30.93 11.12
CA ARG A 20 -4.71 -31.73 10.49
C ARG A 20 -3.42 -31.44 11.23
N ILE A 21 -3.12 -32.25 12.24
CA ILE A 21 -1.79 -32.32 12.83
C ILE A 21 -0.88 -32.97 11.79
N PRO A 22 0.13 -32.29 11.23
CA PRO A 22 1.14 -32.97 10.42
C PRO A 22 1.95 -33.89 11.34
N SER A 23 2.19 -35.12 10.87
CA SER A 23 3.02 -36.14 11.52
C SER A 23 4.37 -35.60 11.98
N PRO A 24 4.98 -36.14 13.05
CA PRO A 24 6.23 -35.64 13.57
C PRO A 24 7.32 -35.66 12.51
N LEU A 25 7.97 -34.50 12.34
CA LEU A 25 9.19 -34.30 11.57
C LEU A 25 10.20 -35.39 11.93
N ARG A 26 10.61 -36.19 10.95
CA ARG A 26 11.82 -37.02 11.05
C ARG A 26 13.03 -36.09 10.98
N ILE A 27 13.46 -35.58 12.13
CA ILE A 27 14.73 -34.87 12.27
C ILE A 27 15.82 -35.96 12.25
N ALA A 28 16.46 -36.14 11.10
CA ALA A 28 17.73 -36.85 11.07
C ALA A 28 18.78 -35.93 11.70
N MET A 29 19.14 -36.17 12.96
CA MET A 29 20.36 -35.62 13.54
C MET A 29 21.54 -36.26 12.81
N ALA A 30 22.05 -35.58 11.78
CA ALA A 30 23.41 -35.82 11.35
C ALA A 30 24.33 -35.28 12.45
N THR A 31 24.99 -36.16 13.19
CA THR A 31 26.10 -35.79 14.07
C THR A 31 27.14 -35.08 13.23
N PHE A 32 27.25 -33.77 13.42
CA PHE A 32 28.25 -32.93 12.78
C PHE A 32 29.59 -33.24 13.46
N THR A 33 30.35 -34.18 12.91
CA THR A 33 31.76 -34.31 13.25
C THR A 33 32.44 -33.04 12.72
N CYS A 34 32.97 -32.23 13.63
CA CYS A 34 33.83 -31.10 13.30
C CYS A 34 35.10 -31.64 12.61
N CYS A 35 35.08 -31.69 11.27
CA CYS A 35 36.30 -31.79 10.49
C CYS A 35 36.67 -30.37 10.05
N THR A 36 37.78 -29.87 10.58
CA THR A 36 38.43 -28.65 10.10
C THR A 36 38.82 -28.81 8.62
N PRO A 37 38.68 -27.77 7.78
CA PRO A 37 38.87 -27.90 6.35
C PRO A 37 40.36 -27.93 6.02
N GLY A 38 40.80 -29.06 5.49
CA GLY A 38 42.14 -29.25 4.93
C GLY A 38 42.13 -30.42 3.97
N SER A 39 41.47 -30.27 2.82
CA SER A 39 41.74 -31.02 1.57
C SER A 39 40.69 -30.69 0.49
N ASP A 40 41.16 -30.51 -0.74
CA ASP A 40 40.49 -29.99 -1.93
C ASP A 40 39.44 -30.94 -2.55
N SER A 41 38.49 -31.44 -1.76
CA SER A 41 37.40 -32.29 -2.25
C SER A 41 36.11 -32.05 -1.46
N ALA A 42 35.71 -30.79 -1.32
CA ALA A 42 34.37 -30.48 -0.85
C ALA A 42 33.37 -30.79 -1.97
N SER A 43 32.67 -31.93 -1.84
CA SER A 43 31.54 -32.32 -2.67
C SER A 43 30.61 -31.12 -2.93
N GLY A 44 30.24 -30.89 -4.20
CA GLY A 44 29.46 -29.72 -4.62
C GLY A 44 28.16 -29.50 -3.85
N ILE A 45 27.64 -30.54 -3.18
CA ILE A 45 26.52 -30.46 -2.24
C ILE A 45 26.87 -29.65 -0.98
N LEU A 46 28.04 -29.82 -0.37
CA LEU A 46 28.46 -29.05 0.80
C LEU A 46 28.71 -27.59 0.43
N GLN A 47 29.29 -27.36 -0.75
CA GLN A 47 29.47 -26.01 -1.29
C GLN A 47 28.12 -25.35 -1.60
N TRP A 48 27.16 -26.09 -2.15
CA TRP A 48 25.80 -25.61 -2.40
C TRP A 48 25.00 -25.36 -1.11
N ILE A 49 25.11 -26.22 -0.10
CA ILE A 49 24.48 -26.02 1.22
C ILE A 49 25.06 -24.77 1.89
N TRP A 50 26.38 -24.62 1.86
CA TRP A 50 27.06 -23.45 2.42
C TRP A 50 26.69 -22.17 1.66
N GLN A 51 26.64 -22.20 0.32
CA GLN A 51 26.18 -21.08 -0.50
C GLN A 51 24.73 -20.70 -0.21
N ARG A 52 23.81 -21.67 -0.11
CA ARG A 52 22.40 -21.42 0.24
C ARG A 52 22.23 -20.89 1.67
N ALA A 53 23.02 -21.40 2.62
CA ALA A 53 23.01 -20.93 4.00
C ALA A 53 23.58 -19.50 4.13
N ASN A 54 24.52 -19.11 3.26
CA ASN A 54 25.12 -17.78 3.25
C ASN A 54 24.39 -16.74 2.40
N GLN A 55 23.58 -17.15 1.42
CA GLN A 55 22.76 -16.23 0.61
C GLN A 55 21.72 -15.44 1.44
N ARG A 56 21.36 -15.92 2.64
CA ARG A 56 20.42 -15.22 3.54
C ARG A 56 21.05 -14.17 4.45
N ARG A 57 22.39 -14.01 4.45
CA ARG A 57 23.11 -13.16 5.42
C ARG A 57 23.59 -11.82 4.89
N SER A 58 23.32 -11.47 3.63
CA SER A 58 23.91 -10.27 3.00
C SER A 58 22.93 -9.21 2.50
N THR A 59 21.63 -9.32 2.78
CA THR A 59 20.72 -8.21 2.43
C THR A 59 20.79 -7.17 3.54
N PRO A 60 21.32 -5.95 3.31
CA PRO A 60 21.16 -4.88 4.29
C PRO A 60 19.67 -4.71 4.54
N MET A 61 19.27 -4.56 5.80
CA MET A 61 17.87 -4.28 6.16
C MET A 61 17.48 -2.89 5.64
N ARG A 62 17.17 -2.79 4.35
CA ARG A 62 16.41 -1.68 3.79
C ARG A 62 15.04 -2.22 3.44
N THR A 63 14.02 -1.53 3.92
CA THR A 63 12.66 -1.74 3.45
C THR A 63 12.66 -1.59 1.93
N PRO A 64 12.20 -2.59 1.15
CA PRO A 64 12.12 -2.47 -0.30
C PRO A 64 11.27 -1.27 -0.70
N ILE A 65 11.76 -0.44 -1.60
CA ILE A 65 10.98 0.66 -2.19
C ILE A 65 9.92 0.04 -3.09
N ILE A 66 8.66 0.48 -2.94
CA ILE A 66 7.56 0.04 -3.78
C ILE A 66 7.74 0.68 -5.17
N PRO A 67 7.77 -0.11 -6.26
CA PRO A 67 7.97 0.43 -7.60
C PRO A 67 6.73 1.18 -8.10
N ASP A 68 6.94 2.17 -8.99
CA ASP A 68 5.86 2.97 -9.59
C ASP A 68 4.80 2.13 -10.33
N SER A 69 5.18 0.95 -10.83
CA SER A 69 4.25 0.02 -11.46
C SER A 69 3.19 -0.52 -10.50
N ASP A 70 3.52 -0.66 -9.22
CA ASP A 70 2.56 -1.14 -8.21
C ASP A 70 1.46 -0.10 -7.98
N PHE A 71 1.83 1.19 -7.87
CA PHE A 71 0.88 2.29 -7.73
C PHE A 71 -0.05 2.41 -8.95
N ARG A 72 0.51 2.33 -10.17
CA ARG A 72 -0.31 2.28 -11.39
C ARG A 72 -1.30 1.12 -11.39
N GLN A 73 -0.86 -0.07 -10.98
CA GLN A 73 -1.76 -1.24 -10.87
C GLN A 73 -2.84 -1.07 -9.79
N ARG A 74 -2.57 -0.33 -8.71
CA ARG A 74 -3.59 -0.03 -7.68
C ARG A 74 -4.69 0.85 -8.27
N VAL A 75 -4.31 1.86 -9.04
CA VAL A 75 -5.25 2.76 -9.73
C VAL A 75 -6.09 1.99 -10.76
N THR A 76 -5.47 1.15 -11.59
CA THR A 76 -6.22 0.31 -12.55
C THR A 76 -7.21 -0.62 -11.87
N ARG A 77 -6.81 -1.25 -10.75
CA ARG A 77 -7.72 -2.10 -9.97
C ARG A 77 -8.88 -1.30 -9.38
N LEU A 78 -8.59 -0.12 -8.84
CA LEU A 78 -9.60 0.78 -8.30
C LEU A 78 -10.61 1.22 -9.37
N GLN A 79 -10.14 1.63 -10.55
CA GLN A 79 -10.99 2.01 -11.69
C GLN A 79 -11.91 0.87 -12.14
N ALA A 80 -11.42 -0.38 -12.13
CA ALA A 80 -12.24 -1.54 -12.44
C ALA A 80 -13.36 -1.76 -11.41
N GLU A 81 -13.09 -1.56 -10.12
CA GLU A 81 -14.14 -1.62 -9.09
C GLU A 81 -15.12 -0.45 -9.19
N MET A 82 -14.64 0.76 -9.50
CA MET A 82 -15.48 1.93 -9.75
C MET A 82 -16.44 1.69 -10.93
N ALA A 83 -15.96 1.11 -12.02
CA ALA A 83 -16.80 0.76 -13.17
C ALA A 83 -17.89 -0.26 -12.80
N ARG A 84 -17.58 -1.25 -11.94
CA ARG A 84 -18.59 -2.21 -11.43
C ARG A 84 -19.62 -1.56 -10.51
N ALA A 85 -19.21 -0.54 -9.77
CA ALA A 85 -20.07 0.20 -8.85
C ALA A 85 -20.82 1.37 -9.51
N ASP A 86 -20.64 1.58 -10.82
CA ASP A 86 -21.14 2.73 -11.59
C ASP A 86 -20.77 4.10 -10.98
N MET A 87 -19.49 4.25 -10.63
CA MET A 87 -18.92 5.49 -10.09
C MET A 87 -18.04 6.19 -11.14
N ASP A 88 -18.27 7.49 -11.36
CA ASP A 88 -17.52 8.28 -12.33
C ASP A 88 -16.18 8.78 -11.79
N VAL A 89 -16.15 9.13 -10.51
CA VAL A 89 -14.96 9.68 -9.86
C VAL A 89 -14.93 9.27 -8.39
N LEU A 90 -13.74 8.94 -7.90
CA LEU A 90 -13.44 8.84 -6.48
C LEU A 90 -12.65 10.07 -6.06
N VAL A 91 -13.09 10.74 -5.02
CA VAL A 91 -12.34 11.81 -4.36
C VAL A 91 -12.04 11.35 -2.94
N THR A 92 -10.76 11.22 -2.60
CA THR A 92 -10.34 10.88 -1.24
C THR A 92 -10.03 12.13 -0.44
N TYR A 93 -10.04 11.99 0.87
CA TYR A 93 -9.47 12.97 1.80
C TYR A 93 -8.33 12.31 2.57
N SER A 94 -7.28 13.07 2.85
CA SER A 94 -6.13 12.64 3.62
C SER A 94 -5.61 13.79 4.48
N SER A 95 -5.32 13.49 5.73
CA SER A 95 -4.66 14.37 6.69
C SER A 95 -3.39 13.72 7.22
N GLU A 96 -2.60 14.46 7.99
CA GLU A 96 -1.40 13.91 8.64
C GLU A 96 -1.73 12.65 9.45
N SER A 97 -2.85 12.67 10.17
CA SER A 97 -3.31 11.57 11.02
C SER A 97 -4.02 10.44 10.25
N GLU A 98 -4.57 10.74 9.08
CA GLU A 98 -5.31 9.77 8.25
C GLU A 98 -4.78 9.75 6.79
N PRO A 99 -3.51 9.37 6.56
CA PRO A 99 -2.89 9.46 5.24
C PRO A 99 -3.11 8.19 4.39
N ALA A 100 -4.03 7.31 4.78
CA ALA A 100 -4.13 5.96 4.23
C ALA A 100 -4.36 5.95 2.71
N SER A 101 -5.27 6.79 2.23
CA SER A 101 -5.62 6.90 0.80
C SER A 101 -4.48 7.52 -0.02
N SER A 102 -3.94 8.67 0.40
CA SER A 102 -2.81 9.31 -0.28
C SER A 102 -1.54 8.46 -0.27
N ARG A 103 -1.26 7.73 0.81
CA ARG A 103 -0.13 6.79 0.88
C ARG A 103 -0.33 5.58 0.00
N TYR A 104 -1.54 5.04 -0.04
CA TYR A 104 -1.82 3.86 -0.84
C TYR A 104 -1.77 4.15 -2.35
N LEU A 105 -2.30 5.29 -2.79
CA LEU A 105 -2.42 5.62 -4.21
C LEU A 105 -1.24 6.43 -4.75
N ALA A 106 -0.68 7.33 -3.94
CA ALA A 106 0.28 8.33 -4.41
C ALA A 106 1.63 8.32 -3.67
N ASP A 107 1.79 7.44 -2.67
CA ASP A 107 2.95 7.40 -1.74
C ASP A 107 3.16 8.72 -0.95
N PHE A 108 2.13 9.56 -0.87
CA PHE A 108 2.25 10.91 -0.33
C PHE A 108 1.78 11.04 1.12
N TRP A 109 2.58 11.68 1.99
CA TRP A 109 2.14 12.11 3.32
C TRP A 109 1.72 13.58 3.27
N PRO A 110 0.43 13.90 3.47
CA PRO A 110 0.02 15.26 3.77
C PRO A 110 0.54 15.66 5.16
N PHE A 111 1.65 16.39 5.22
CA PHE A 111 2.26 16.85 6.48
C PHE A 111 1.94 18.33 6.77
N PHE A 112 2.04 19.20 5.76
CA PHE A 112 1.79 20.64 5.92
C PHE A 112 0.31 21.01 5.79
N ASP A 113 -0.41 20.29 4.94
CA ASP A 113 -1.80 20.56 4.57
C ASP A 113 -2.60 19.25 4.52
N PHE A 114 -3.86 19.36 4.09
CA PHE A 114 -4.65 18.22 3.64
C PHE A 114 -4.37 17.90 2.17
N ALA A 115 -4.67 16.67 1.78
CA ALA A 115 -4.56 16.22 0.40
C ALA A 115 -5.78 15.41 -0.03
N ALA A 116 -6.04 15.42 -1.32
CA ALA A 116 -7.04 14.58 -1.96
C ALA A 116 -6.43 13.86 -3.15
N VAL A 117 -6.73 12.58 -3.31
CA VAL A 117 -6.47 11.85 -4.55
C VAL A 117 -7.78 11.76 -5.30
N VAL A 118 -7.78 12.29 -6.52
CA VAL A 118 -8.93 12.23 -7.44
C VAL A 118 -8.62 11.15 -8.46
N VAL A 119 -9.47 10.13 -8.53
CA VAL A 119 -9.34 9.04 -9.50
C VAL A 119 -10.59 9.04 -10.37
N PRO A 120 -10.48 9.39 -11.66
CA PRO A 120 -11.60 9.24 -12.60
C PRO A 120 -11.77 7.75 -12.97
N ARG A 121 -12.97 7.37 -13.41
CA ARG A 121 -13.28 6.01 -13.90
C ARG A 121 -12.32 5.57 -15.01
N GLU A 122 -11.94 6.50 -15.87
CA GLU A 122 -10.98 6.32 -16.95
C GLU A 122 -10.01 7.51 -16.98
N GLY A 123 -8.73 7.25 -17.23
CA GLY A 123 -7.69 8.30 -17.27
C GLY A 123 -6.70 8.25 -16.11
N GLU A 124 -5.88 9.29 -16.02
CA GLU A 124 -4.83 9.39 -15.01
C GLU A 124 -5.37 9.95 -13.69
N PRO A 125 -4.90 9.45 -12.53
CA PRO A 125 -5.27 9.99 -11.24
C PRO A 125 -4.56 11.32 -10.98
N VAL A 126 -5.13 12.12 -10.09
CA VAL A 126 -4.61 13.44 -9.72
C VAL A 126 -4.40 13.50 -8.22
N LEU A 127 -3.28 14.08 -7.79
CA LEU A 127 -3.06 14.45 -6.40
C LEU A 127 -3.25 15.95 -6.24
N VAL A 128 -4.19 16.32 -5.37
CA VAL A 128 -4.52 17.70 -5.04
C VAL A 128 -4.01 18.01 -3.62
N THR A 129 -3.29 19.11 -3.48
CA THR A 129 -2.66 19.57 -2.23
C THR A 129 -3.25 20.91 -1.78
N GLY A 130 -3.09 21.27 -0.50
CA GLY A 130 -3.62 22.52 0.05
C GLY A 130 -2.86 23.78 -0.35
N GLY A 131 -1.54 23.78 -0.14
CA GLY A 131 -0.67 24.92 -0.41
C GLY A 131 0.56 24.60 -1.27
N PRO A 132 1.34 25.63 -1.64
CA PRO A 132 2.51 25.50 -2.50
C PRO A 132 3.65 24.67 -1.88
N GLU A 133 3.78 24.66 -0.55
CA GLU A 133 4.78 23.85 0.17
C GLU A 133 4.50 22.36 -0.02
N SER A 134 3.25 21.97 0.20
CA SER A 134 2.76 20.61 -0.03
C SER A 134 2.88 20.20 -1.50
N PHE A 135 2.67 21.12 -2.44
CA PHE A 135 2.84 20.86 -3.87
C PHE A 135 4.29 20.53 -4.23
N GLU A 136 5.26 21.35 -3.80
CA GLU A 136 6.67 21.10 -4.09
C GLU A 136 7.17 19.82 -3.40
N PHE A 137 6.67 19.53 -2.20
CA PHE A 137 6.93 18.26 -1.53
C PHE A 137 6.33 17.08 -2.34
N ALA A 138 5.08 17.18 -2.78
CA ALA A 138 4.44 16.16 -3.59
C ALA A 138 5.19 15.92 -4.91
N ARG A 139 5.70 16.98 -5.55
CA ARG A 139 6.47 16.89 -6.79
C ARG A 139 7.75 16.06 -6.65
N GLN A 140 8.34 16.01 -5.47
CA GLN A 140 9.55 15.25 -5.21
C GLN A 140 9.28 13.79 -4.80
N PHE A 141 8.19 13.54 -4.08
CA PHE A 141 7.97 12.25 -3.41
C PHE A 141 6.78 11.45 -3.95
N SER A 142 5.81 12.11 -4.58
CA SER A 142 4.62 11.45 -5.08
C SER A 142 4.91 10.58 -6.29
N ARG A 143 4.15 9.48 -6.38
CA ARG A 143 4.12 8.59 -7.55
C ARG A 143 3.11 9.07 -8.59
N ILE A 144 2.21 9.97 -8.20
CA ILE A 144 1.29 10.66 -9.11
C ILE A 144 1.96 11.97 -9.54
N VAL A 145 2.09 12.16 -10.85
CA VAL A 145 2.75 13.33 -11.44
C VAL A 145 1.78 14.46 -11.75
N ASN A 146 0.48 14.15 -11.88
CA ASN A 146 -0.55 15.17 -12.11
C ASN A 146 -0.92 15.81 -10.77
N LEU A 147 -0.37 17.00 -10.51
CA LEU A 147 -0.44 17.70 -9.23
C LEU A 147 -1.17 19.02 -9.38
N HIS A 148 -2.09 19.30 -8.46
CA HIS A 148 -2.81 20.57 -8.39
C HIS A 148 -2.86 21.10 -6.96
N ILE A 149 -3.18 22.38 -6.82
CA ILE A 149 -3.37 23.03 -5.53
C ILE A 149 -4.83 23.44 -5.42
N HIS A 150 -5.46 23.13 -4.28
CA HIS A 150 -6.81 23.56 -3.97
C HIS A 150 -6.85 24.20 -2.58
N PRO A 151 -7.18 25.51 -2.48
CA PRO A 151 -7.09 26.25 -1.22
C PRO A 151 -8.07 25.76 -0.16
N GLY A 152 -9.11 25.02 -0.52
CA GLY A 152 -9.99 24.34 0.45
C GLY A 152 -9.34 23.18 1.19
N LEU A 153 -8.12 22.76 0.82
CA LEU A 153 -7.33 21.74 1.50
C LEU A 153 -6.16 22.34 2.29
N VAL A 154 -6.04 23.68 2.33
CA VAL A 154 -5.03 24.36 3.13
C VAL A 154 -5.31 24.14 4.62
N GLU A 155 -4.25 24.10 5.43
CA GLU A 155 -4.41 24.04 6.88
C GLU A 155 -5.21 25.23 7.44
N SER A 156 -5.89 25.02 8.58
CA SER A 156 -6.68 26.09 9.22
C SER A 156 -5.84 27.23 9.79
N SER A 157 -4.53 27.00 9.96
CA SER A 157 -3.54 27.94 10.50
C SER A 157 -2.59 28.48 9.43
N ALA A 158 -3.02 28.50 8.16
CA ALA A 158 -2.19 28.95 7.05
C ALA A 158 -1.66 30.39 7.31
N PRO A 159 -0.37 30.63 7.13
CA PRO A 159 0.21 31.94 7.39
C PRO A 159 -0.15 32.96 6.29
N ASP A 160 -0.17 34.25 6.65
CA ASP A 160 -0.61 35.33 5.75
C ASP A 160 0.24 35.52 4.47
N TRP A 161 1.41 34.88 4.40
CA TRP A 161 2.32 34.98 3.26
C TRP A 161 2.03 33.94 2.16
N VAL A 162 1.12 32.99 2.39
CA VAL A 162 0.74 32.01 1.37
C VAL A 162 0.12 32.74 0.17
N PRO A 163 0.67 32.56 -1.05
CA PRO A 163 0.14 33.23 -2.22
C PRO A 163 -1.31 32.77 -2.50
N PRO A 164 -2.19 33.67 -2.97
CA PRO A 164 -3.54 33.28 -3.35
C PRO A 164 -3.49 32.28 -4.50
N VAL A 165 -4.16 31.15 -4.33
CA VAL A 165 -4.24 30.07 -5.33
C VAL A 165 -5.54 30.23 -6.12
N VAL A 166 -5.47 30.04 -7.44
CA VAL A 166 -6.65 30.04 -8.31
C VAL A 166 -7.43 28.74 -8.10
N HIS A 167 -8.74 28.84 -7.88
CA HIS A 167 -9.60 27.67 -7.80
C HIS A 167 -9.75 27.01 -9.16
N GLU A 168 -9.47 25.71 -9.21
CA GLU A 168 -9.73 24.86 -10.37
C GLU A 168 -10.94 23.97 -10.12
N ASN A 169 -11.74 23.75 -11.17
CA ASN A 169 -12.90 22.88 -11.11
C ASN A 169 -12.51 21.44 -11.46
N PHE A 170 -13.30 20.45 -11.04
CA PHE A 170 -13.03 19.07 -11.43
C PHE A 170 -12.92 18.90 -12.96
N ALA A 171 -13.75 19.59 -13.74
CA ALA A 171 -13.69 19.56 -15.20
C ALA A 171 -12.40 20.09 -15.83
N SER A 172 -11.57 20.84 -15.08
CA SER A 172 -10.23 21.25 -15.55
C SER A 172 -9.12 20.29 -15.11
N ILE A 173 -9.41 19.42 -14.14
CA ILE A 173 -8.44 18.54 -13.49
C ILE A 173 -8.50 17.12 -14.05
N ILE A 174 -9.70 16.65 -14.45
CA ILE A 174 -9.98 15.30 -14.98
C ILE A 174 -10.60 15.32 -16.37
#